data_AF-A0A3A3GJH5-F1
#
_entry.id   AF-A0A3A3GJH5-F1
#
_cell.length_a   1.000
_cell.length_b   1.000
_cell.length_c   1.000
_cell.angle_alpha   90.00
_cell.angle_beta   90.00
_cell.angle_gamma   90.00
#
_symmetry.space_group_name_H-M   'P 1'
#
loop_
_entity.id
_entity.type
_entity.pdbx_description
1 polymer ?
#
loop_
_entity_poly.entity_id
_entity_poly.type
_entity_poly.pdbx_seq_one_letter_code
_entity_poly.pdbx_strand_id
1 'polypeptide(L)' 'MHSTFQASDSGQAVIQNATAIGTEKLVVTLHPENDSSVDIQIREDAGGQDVVSSSITINQAGLQKLVQWLREQGAVD' A
#
# COMPACT_ATOMS: atom_id res chain seq x y z
N MET A 1 2.10 11.27 17.54
CA MET A 1 1.49 10.60 16.37
C MET A 1 0.87 9.31 16.85
N HIS A 2 -0.38 9.03 16.45
CA HIS A 2 -1.08 7.78 16.74
C HIS A 2 -1.34 7.08 15.41
N SER A 3 -0.64 5.97 15.17
CA SER A 3 -0.77 5.18 13.94
C SER A 3 -1.45 3.85 14.28
N THR A 4 -2.48 3.50 13.51
CA THR A 4 -3.17 2.22 13.65
C THR A 4 -2.82 1.33 12.46
N PHE A 5 -2.45 0.08 12.72
CA PHE A 5 -2.21 -0.93 11.69
C PHE A 5 -3.39 -1.90 11.69
N GLN A 6 -4.05 -2.04 10.55
CA GLN A 6 -5.12 -3.02 10.36
C GLN A 6 -4.64 -4.08 9.36
N ALA A 7 -4.38 -5.28 9.84
CA ALA A 7 -4.17 -6.44 8.99
C ALA A 7 -5.55 -7.02 8.62
N SER A 8 -5.86 -7.08 7.33
CA SER A 8 -7.10 -7.67 6.83
C SER A 8 -6.85 -9.07 6.26
N ASP A 9 -7.74 -10.02 6.57
CA ASP A 9 -7.80 -11.33 5.91
C ASP A 9 -8.05 -11.21 4.39
N SER A 10 -8.40 -10.02 3.90
CA SER A 10 -8.63 -9.73 2.48
C SER A 10 -7.37 -9.41 1.66
N GLY A 11 -6.16 -9.59 2.23
CA GLY A 11 -4.90 -9.25 1.55
C GLY A 11 -4.62 -7.74 1.49
N GLN A 12 -5.27 -6.95 2.35
CA GLN A 12 -5.11 -5.51 2.41
C GLN A 12 -4.44 -5.08 3.73
N ALA A 13 -3.50 -4.16 3.64
CA ALA A 13 -2.90 -3.46 4.76
C ALA A 13 -3.17 -1.96 4.63
N VAL A 14 -3.66 -1.34 5.69
CA VAL A 14 -3.94 0.11 5.73
C VAL A 14 -3.14 0.76 6.85
N ILE A 15 -2.35 1.77 6.50
CA ILE A 15 -1.73 2.70 7.45
C ILE A 15 -2.51 4.00 7.36
N GLN A 16 -3.05 4.45 8.48
CA GLN A 16 -3.85 5.67 8.55
C GLN A 16 -3.21 6.70 9.47
N ASN A 17 -3.22 7.97 9.04
CA ASN A 17 -2.80 9.12 9.81
C ASN A 17 -3.92 10.17 9.85
N ALA A 18 -4.38 10.50 11.05
CA ALA A 18 -5.35 11.58 11.24
C ALA A 18 -4.62 12.93 11.34
N THR A 19 -5.00 13.89 10.52
CA THR A 19 -4.45 15.25 10.50
C THR A 19 -5.50 16.26 10.98
N ALA A 20 -5.12 17.53 11.12
CA ALA A 20 -6.05 18.58 11.52
C ALA A 20 -7.15 18.86 10.48
N ILE A 21 -6.95 18.45 9.22
CA ILE A 21 -7.82 18.76 8.09
C ILE A 21 -8.53 17.52 7.52
N GLY A 22 -8.23 16.33 8.02
CA GLY A 22 -8.75 15.09 7.46
C GLY A 22 -7.95 13.86 7.85
N THR A 23 -8.07 12.81 7.04
CA THR A 23 -7.34 11.56 7.22
C THR A 23 -6.55 11.22 5.96
N GLU A 24 -5.28 10.88 6.12
CA GLU A 24 -4.45 10.33 5.06
C GLU A 24 -4.30 8.82 5.27
N LYS A 25 -4.38 8.02 4.21
CA LYS A 25 -4.25 6.57 4.25
C LYS A 25 -3.26 6.10 3.19
N LEU A 26 -2.33 5.24 3.58
CA LEU A 26 -1.59 4.38 2.66
C LEU A 26 -2.26 3.01 2.67
N VAL A 27 -2.83 2.63 1.53
CA VAL A 27 -3.51 1.35 1.33
C VAL A 27 -2.67 0.48 0.42
N VAL A 28 -2.26 -0.69 0.91
CA VAL A 28 -1.56 -1.71 0.14
C VAL A 28 -2.49 -2.89 -0.02
N THR A 29 -2.76 -3.31 -1.26
CA THR A 29 -3.64 -4.44 -1.56
C THR A 29 -2.87 -5.46 -2.39
N LEU A 30 -2.88 -6.71 -1.94
CA LEU A 30 -2.35 -7.87 -2.66
C LEU A 30 -3.49 -8.50 -3.46
N HIS A 31 -3.28 -8.71 -4.76
CA HIS A 31 -4.25 -9.35 -5.65
C HIS A 31 -3.75 -10.74 -6.07
N PRO A 32 -3.88 -11.77 -5.20
CA PRO A 32 -3.34 -13.10 -5.48
C PRO A 32 -3.95 -13.75 -6.73
N GLU A 33 -5.22 -13.46 -7.03
CA GLU A 33 -5.96 -14.08 -8.13
C GLU A 33 -5.89 -13.28 -9.45
N ASN A 34 -5.40 -12.04 -9.41
CA ASN A 34 -5.33 -11.15 -10.57
C ASN A 34 -3.87 -10.80 -10.87
N ASP A 35 -3.19 -11.69 -11.61
CA ASP A 35 -1.78 -11.58 -12.00
C ASP A 35 -0.78 -11.41 -10.86
N SER A 36 -1.17 -11.78 -9.62
CA SER A 36 -0.32 -11.64 -8.42
C SER A 36 0.30 -10.24 -8.29
N SER A 37 -0.52 -9.20 -8.46
CA SER A 37 -0.09 -7.80 -8.38
C SER A 37 -0.21 -7.22 -6.97
N VAL A 38 0.50 -6.12 -6.74
CA VAL A 38 0.35 -5.27 -5.56
C VAL A 38 -0.05 -3.88 -5.99
N ASP A 39 -1.15 -3.38 -5.41
CA ASP A 39 -1.59 -2.01 -5.55
C ASP A 39 -1.27 -1.23 -4.29
N ILE A 40 -0.60 -0.09 -4.45
CA ILE A 40 -0.26 0.86 -3.38
C ILE A 40 -0.94 2.17 -3.70
N GLN A 41 -1.82 2.62 -2.81
CA GLN A 41 -2.60 3.84 -2.98
C GLN A 41 -2.37 4.78 -1.80
N ILE A 42 -2.18 6.06 -2.11
CA ILE A 42 -2.31 7.14 -1.15
C ILE A 42 -3.70 7.71 -1.32
N ARG A 43 -4.45 7.72 -0.22
CA ARG A 43 -5.81 8.25 -0.17
C ARG A 43 -5.89 9.38 0.85
N GLU A 44 -6.68 10.39 0.51
CA GLU A 44 -6.94 11.54 1.36
C GLU A 44 -8.43 11.66 1.55
N ASP A 45 -8.86 11.73 2.81
CA ASP A 45 -10.22 12.05 3.21
C ASP A 45 -10.22 13.42 3.87
N ALA A 46 -10.44 14.45 3.05
CA ALA A 46 -10.63 15.83 3.48
C ALA A 46 -12.06 16.24 3.16
N GLY A 47 -12.86 16.55 4.19
CA GLY A 47 -14.25 16.99 4.00
C GLY A 47 -15.24 15.88 3.63
N GLY A 48 -14.95 14.61 3.94
CA GLY A 48 -15.86 13.49 3.74
C GLY A 48 -15.82 12.88 2.34
N GLN A 49 -14.80 13.19 1.54
CA GLN A 49 -14.53 12.56 0.24
C GLN A 49 -13.22 11.80 0.30
N ASP A 50 -13.28 10.46 0.16
CA ASP A 50 -12.09 9.59 0.03
C ASP A 50 -11.56 9.68 -1.41
N VAL A 51 -10.48 10.42 -1.61
CA VAL A 51 -9.85 10.65 -2.91
C VAL A 51 -8.55 9.86 -2.99
N VAL A 52 -8.36 9.10 -4.08
CA VAL A 52 -7.06 8.51 -4.39
C VAL A 52 -6.16 9.60 -4.96
N SER A 53 -5.20 10.09 -4.17
CA SER A 53 -4.27 11.13 -4.60
C SER A 53 -3.09 10.55 -5.40
N SER A 54 -2.72 9.30 -5.15
CA SER A 54 -1.71 8.58 -5.93
C SER A 54 -1.95 7.08 -5.93
N SER A 55 -1.58 6.41 -7.02
CA SER A 55 -1.67 4.95 -7.15
C SER A 55 -0.47 4.40 -7.93
N ILE A 56 0.11 3.32 -7.41
CA ILE A 56 1.16 2.55 -8.06
C ILE A 56 0.70 1.09 -8.09
N THR A 57 0.74 0.49 -9.27
CA THR A 57 0.48 -0.94 -9.44
C THR A 57 1.78 -1.63 -9.84
N ILE A 58 2.15 -2.67 -9.10
CA ILE A 58 3.33 -3.50 -9.38
C ILE A 58 2.83 -4.90 -9.73
N ASN A 59 3.03 -5.30 -10.98
CA ASN A 59 2.70 -6.66 -11.41
C ASN A 59 3.74 -7.68 -10.92
N GLN A 60 3.46 -8.97 -11.11
CA GLN A 60 4.35 -10.06 -10.69
C GLN A 60 5.80 -9.89 -11.18
N ALA A 61 6.01 -9.53 -12.45
CA ALA A 61 7.35 -9.36 -13.00
C ALA A 61 8.09 -8.19 -12.34
N GLY A 62 7.39 -7.10 -12.02
CA GLY A 62 7.94 -5.97 -11.25
C GLY A 62 8.31 -6.37 -9.82
N LEU A 63 7.47 -7.16 -9.15
CA LEU A 63 7.74 -7.68 -7.81
C LEU A 63 8.97 -8.58 -7.79
N GLN A 64 9.12 -9.47 -8.78
CA GLN A 64 10.29 -10.33 -8.90
C GLN A 64 11.59 -9.51 -9.04
N LYS A 65 11.57 -8.45 -9.87
CA LYS A 65 12.71 -7.54 -10.01
C LYS A 65 13.02 -6.79 -8.72
N LEU A 66 11.99 -6.31 -8.02
CA LEU A 66 12.15 -5.64 -6.73
C LEU A 66 12.78 -6.58 -5.69
N VAL A 67 12.28 -7.81 -5.56
CA VAL A 67 12.84 -8.80 -4.63
C VAL A 67 14.27 -9.14 -5.00
N GLN A 68 14.58 -9.31 -6.29
CA GLN A 68 15.96 -9.53 -6.74
C GLN A 68 16.85 -8.36 -6.33
N TRP A 69 16.43 -7.13 -6.60
CA TRP A 69 17.19 -5.94 -6.21
C TRP A 69 17.41 -5.87 -4.70
N LEU A 70 16.38 -6.16 -3.89
CA LEU A 70 16.50 -6.20 -2.43
C LEU A 70 17.50 -7.25 -1.93
N ARG A 71 17.54 -8.43 -2.56
CA ARG A 71 18.57 -9.45 -2.27
C ARG A 71 19.97 -8.98 -2.63
N GLU A 72 20.13 -8.31 -3.78
CA GLU A 72 21.41 -7.72 -4.18
C GLU A 72 21.87 -6.63 -3.20
N GLN A 73 20.94 -5.95 -2.52
CA GLN A 73 21.25 -5.01 -1.43
C GLN A 73 21.46 -5.68 -0.07
N GLY A 74 21.27 -7.00 0.07
CA GLY A 74 21.34 -7.72 1.34
C GLY A 74 20.20 -7.38 2.31
N ALA A 75 19.09 -6.84 1.81
CA ALA A 75 17.92 -6.47 2.62
C ALA A 75 16.98 -7.66 2.88
N VAL A 76 17.09 -8.71 2.08
CA VAL A 76 16.29 -9.94 2.15
C VAL A 76 17.20 -11.12 1.81
N ASP A 77 17.05 -12.23 2.54
CA ASP A 77 17.81 -13.48 2.34
C ASP A 77 17.35 -14.28 1.10
#